data_AF-A0A402CPB3-F1
#
_entry.id   AF-A0A402CPB3-F1
#
_cell.length_a   1.000
_cell.length_b   1.000
_cell.length_c   1.000
_cell.angle_alpha   90.00
_cell.angle_beta   90.00
_cell.angle_gamma   90.00
#
_symmetry.space_group_name_H-M   'P 1'
#
loop_
_entity.id
_entity.type
_entity.pdbx_description
1 polymer ?
#
loop_
_entity_poly.entity_id
_entity_poly.type
_entity_poly.pdbx_seq_one_letter_code
_entity_poly.pdbx_strand_id
1 'polypeptide(L)'
;MINAEYGWDDDDDAQDTDETQQDDTENDDSDSSDDSGSYDNNSGDSSSDDNSQDDDSEDAQSDGDGAQALADAAPHEVDAHRNLIGDTLQHLSDQGIDVESLAERAGVDSADVNELTHGDLAGITQYIAQHHPEALQAVSDRYPAAQGILGAITGSGGGFLGRLFGH
;
A
#
# COMPACT_ATOMS: atom_id res chain seq x y z
N MET A 1 47.57 -32.50 -7.02
CA MET A 1 47.28 -33.89 -6.62
C MET A 1 47.31 -33.87 -5.10
N ILE A 2 46.18 -33.92 -4.40
CA ILE A 2 45.27 -35.06 -4.26
C ILE A 2 43.82 -34.54 -4.10
N ASN A 3 42.87 -35.21 -4.79
CA ASN A 3 41.42 -35.05 -4.68
C ASN A 3 40.91 -35.40 -3.27
N ALA A 4 39.86 -34.73 -2.83
CA ALA A 4 38.90 -35.32 -1.90
C ALA A 4 37.49 -34.93 -2.35
N GLU A 5 36.95 -35.75 -3.25
CA GLU A 5 35.51 -35.89 -3.47
C GLU A 5 34.87 -36.43 -2.19
N TYR A 6 33.83 -35.74 -1.71
CA TYR A 6 32.85 -36.29 -0.79
C TYR A 6 31.54 -36.39 -1.56
N GLY A 7 31.16 -37.62 -1.89
CA GLY A 7 29.82 -38.00 -2.33
C GLY A 7 28.92 -38.40 -1.15
N TRP A 8 27.85 -39.15 -1.48
CA TRP A 8 26.67 -39.56 -0.70
C TRP A 8 25.58 -38.48 -0.74
N ASP A 9 24.59 -38.51 -1.65
CA ASP A 9 23.51 -39.51 -1.86
C ASP A 9 22.65 -39.74 -0.61
N ASP A 10 21.36 -40.00 -0.85
CA ASP A 10 20.28 -40.33 0.10
C ASP A 10 19.57 -39.08 0.70
N ASP A 11 18.25 -38.90 0.70
CA ASP A 11 17.12 -39.81 0.50
C ASP A 11 15.85 -38.97 0.19
N ASP A 12 14.92 -39.67 -0.45
CA ASP A 12 13.49 -39.43 -0.58
C ASP A 12 12.82 -38.63 0.55
N ASP A 13 11.95 -37.69 0.17
CA ASP A 13 10.60 -37.64 0.76
C ASP A 13 9.64 -36.95 -0.21
N ALA A 14 9.00 -37.78 -1.04
CA ALA A 14 7.73 -37.47 -1.66
C ALA A 14 6.64 -37.49 -0.59
N GLN A 15 6.14 -36.32 -0.21
CA GLN A 15 4.83 -36.16 0.44
C GLN A 15 3.95 -35.51 -0.63
N ASP A 16 3.22 -36.32 -1.39
CA ASP A 16 1.89 -36.83 -1.07
C ASP A 16 0.85 -35.70 -1.01
N THR A 17 -0.15 -35.94 -1.83
CA THR A 17 -1.33 -35.14 -2.15
C THR A 17 -2.19 -34.84 -0.94
N ASP A 18 -2.75 -33.64 -0.86
CA ASP A 18 -4.13 -33.52 -0.38
C ASP A 18 -4.89 -32.42 -1.10
N GLU A 19 -6.08 -32.81 -1.54
CA GLU A 19 -7.07 -32.04 -2.27
C GLU A 19 -7.88 -31.22 -1.25
N THR A 20 -7.80 -29.89 -1.26
CA THR A 20 -8.86 -29.09 -0.63
C THR A 20 -9.86 -28.65 -1.68
N GLN A 21 -10.94 -29.42 -1.72
CA GLN A 21 -12.19 -29.20 -2.39
C GLN A 21 -12.78 -27.82 -2.08
N GLN A 22 -13.32 -27.22 -3.14
CA GLN A 22 -14.62 -26.52 -3.21
C GLN A 22 -15.20 -26.01 -1.90
N ASP A 23 -15.34 -24.68 -1.79
CA ASP A 23 -16.49 -24.10 -1.10
C ASP A 23 -17.14 -23.09 -2.05
N ASP A 24 -18.22 -23.54 -2.69
CA ASP A 24 -19.16 -22.74 -3.46
C ASP A 24 -19.86 -21.79 -2.48
N THR A 25 -19.35 -20.56 -2.36
CA THR A 25 -20.07 -19.53 -1.60
C THR A 25 -21.23 -19.01 -2.47
N GLU A 26 -22.37 -19.68 -2.35
CA GLU A 26 -23.68 -19.17 -2.79
C GLU A 26 -23.99 -17.90 -1.98
N ASN A 27 -23.73 -16.73 -2.57
CA ASN A 27 -24.18 -15.47 -2.00
C ASN A 27 -25.67 -15.28 -2.34
N ASP A 28 -26.47 -15.61 -1.34
CA ASP A 28 -27.91 -15.47 -1.24
C ASP A 28 -28.39 -14.04 -1.59
N ASP A 29 -29.40 -14.00 -2.45
CA ASP A 29 -30.15 -12.81 -2.85
C ASP A 29 -30.83 -12.17 -1.63
N SER A 30 -30.36 -11.01 -1.20
CA SER A 30 -31.06 -10.15 -0.25
C SER A 30 -31.70 -8.96 -0.96
N ASP A 31 -32.82 -9.23 -1.63
CA ASP A 31 -33.83 -8.22 -1.96
C ASP A 31 -34.39 -7.65 -0.64
N SER A 32 -33.97 -6.44 -0.29
CA SER A 32 -34.68 -5.63 0.72
C SER A 32 -35.19 -4.35 0.05
N SER A 33 -36.46 -4.43 -0.36
CA SER A 33 -37.25 -3.30 -0.78
C SER A 33 -37.99 -2.75 0.45
N ASP A 34 -37.54 -1.60 0.95
CA ASP A 34 -38.29 -0.72 1.85
C ASP A 34 -37.96 0.71 1.40
N ASP A 35 -38.81 1.34 0.60
CA ASP A 35 -39.97 2.13 1.02
C ASP A 35 -39.66 3.16 2.10
N SER A 36 -39.28 4.35 1.67
CA SER A 36 -39.57 5.57 2.41
C SER A 36 -39.85 6.70 1.42
N GLY A 37 -41.14 6.88 1.11
CA GLY A 37 -41.62 8.13 0.54
C GLY A 37 -41.34 9.30 1.49
N SER A 38 -40.66 10.33 0.98
CA SER A 38 -40.73 11.69 1.53
C SER A 38 -41.08 12.65 0.41
N TYR A 39 -42.26 13.23 0.55
CA TYR A 39 -42.82 14.30 -0.27
C TYR A 39 -42.21 15.63 0.20
N ASP A 40 -41.10 16.06 -0.39
CA ASP A 40 -40.56 17.39 -0.12
C ASP A 40 -41.00 18.39 -1.20
N ASN A 41 -41.98 19.19 -0.80
CA ASN A 41 -42.47 20.39 -1.47
C ASN A 41 -41.35 21.44 -1.56
N ASN A 42 -40.65 21.54 -2.69
CA ASN A 42 -39.88 22.75 -2.98
C ASN A 42 -40.69 23.68 -3.91
N SER A 43 -41.53 24.49 -3.26
CA SER A 43 -42.15 25.66 -3.88
C SER A 43 -41.10 26.78 -3.96
N GLY A 44 -40.79 27.21 -5.18
CA GLY A 44 -40.60 28.61 -5.55
C GLY A 44 -39.58 29.47 -4.79
N ASP A 45 -38.62 29.94 -5.57
CA ASP A 45 -38.31 31.38 -5.72
C ASP A 45 -37.72 32.13 -4.51
N SER A 46 -36.43 32.45 -4.60
CA SER A 46 -35.92 33.81 -4.37
C SER A 46 -34.45 33.91 -4.79
N SER A 47 -34.19 34.81 -5.72
CA SER A 47 -32.89 35.40 -6.01
C SER A 47 -32.38 36.25 -4.86
N SER A 48 -31.14 36.05 -4.43
CA SER A 48 -30.32 37.09 -3.82
C SER A 48 -28.86 36.64 -3.81
N ASP A 49 -28.03 37.39 -4.53
CA ASP A 49 -26.60 37.48 -4.34
C ASP A 49 -26.26 37.58 -2.84
N ASP A 50 -25.53 36.61 -2.30
CA ASP A 50 -24.80 36.78 -1.04
C ASP A 50 -23.40 36.21 -1.19
N ASN A 51 -22.46 37.08 -0.89
CA ASN A 51 -21.02 36.97 -1.07
C ASN A 51 -20.42 36.89 0.33
N SER A 52 -20.42 35.68 0.87
CA SER A 52 -19.65 35.24 2.03
C SER A 52 -18.90 34.00 1.56
N GLN A 53 -17.66 34.09 1.07
CA GLN A 53 -16.43 34.37 1.82
C GLN A 53 -16.46 33.78 3.23
N ASP A 54 -15.50 32.89 3.44
CA ASP A 54 -15.14 32.19 4.68
C ASP A 54 -15.89 30.87 4.93
N ASP A 55 -15.53 29.86 4.14
CA ASP A 55 -15.27 28.53 4.71
C ASP A 55 -13.96 28.01 4.11
N ASP A 56 -12.86 28.41 4.77
CA ASP A 56 -11.54 27.78 4.70
C ASP A 56 -11.65 26.34 5.21
N SER A 57 -12.34 25.48 4.47
CA SER A 57 -12.00 24.06 4.48
C SER A 57 -10.74 23.89 3.62
N GLU A 58 -9.62 24.47 4.12
CA GLU A 58 -8.28 23.95 3.88
C GLU A 58 -8.18 22.59 4.57
N ASP A 59 -9.01 21.63 4.17
CA ASP A 59 -8.75 20.23 4.49
C ASP A 59 -7.84 19.71 3.39
N ALA A 60 -6.59 19.50 3.77
CA ALA A 60 -5.51 19.00 2.96
C ALA A 60 -5.84 17.59 2.44
N GLN A 61 -6.66 17.49 1.40
CA GLN A 61 -7.05 16.20 0.80
C GLN A 61 -6.28 15.89 -0.49
N SER A 62 -5.07 16.45 -0.63
CA SER A 62 -4.12 16.04 -1.67
C SER A 62 -2.98 15.18 -1.12
N ASP A 63 -3.14 14.59 0.07
CA ASP A 63 -2.26 13.56 0.63
C ASP A 63 -2.91 12.19 0.47
N GLY A 64 -2.99 11.79 -0.81
CA GLY A 64 -3.06 10.45 -1.40
C GLY A 64 -3.75 9.30 -0.67
N ASP A 65 -4.56 8.55 -1.42
CA ASP A 65 -5.15 7.25 -1.05
C ASP A 65 -4.22 6.30 -0.26
N GLY A 66 -2.89 6.43 -0.42
CA GLY A 66 -1.89 5.73 0.37
C GLY A 66 -1.87 6.06 1.88
N ALA A 67 -1.95 7.33 2.28
CA ALA A 67 -1.95 7.71 3.69
C ALA A 67 -3.23 7.24 4.40
N GLN A 68 -4.35 7.31 3.69
CA GLN A 68 -5.64 6.76 4.11
C GLN A 68 -5.57 5.23 4.25
N ALA A 69 -4.96 4.54 3.29
CA ALA A 69 -4.77 3.09 3.35
C ALA A 69 -3.92 2.65 4.56
N LEU A 70 -2.88 3.40 4.94
CA LEU A 70 -2.16 3.13 6.20
C LEU A 70 -3.02 3.41 7.44
N ALA A 71 -3.88 4.42 7.41
CA ALA A 71 -4.75 4.77 8.54
C ALA A 71 -5.86 3.73 8.76
N ASP A 72 -6.38 3.14 7.69
CA ASP A 72 -7.43 2.11 7.71
C ASP A 72 -6.86 0.67 7.87
N ALA A 73 -5.55 0.48 7.65
CA ALA A 73 -4.89 -0.82 7.78
C ALA A 73 -4.81 -1.32 9.22
N ALA A 74 -4.68 -2.64 9.37
CA ALA A 74 -4.51 -3.22 10.69
C ALA A 74 -3.12 -2.85 11.26
N PRO A 75 -2.97 -2.70 12.60
CA PRO A 75 -1.70 -2.27 13.20
C PRO A 75 -0.49 -3.15 12.79
N HIS A 76 -0.70 -4.45 12.62
CA HIS A 76 0.36 -5.37 12.20
C HIS A 76 0.78 -5.19 10.73
N GLU A 77 -0.12 -4.70 9.86
CA GLU A 77 0.20 -4.37 8.46
C GLU A 77 0.97 -3.06 8.39
N VAL A 78 0.59 -2.07 9.21
CA VAL A 78 1.32 -0.80 9.35
C VAL A 78 2.74 -1.06 9.90
N ASP A 79 2.88 -1.91 10.91
CA ASP A 79 4.18 -2.31 11.43
C ASP A 79 5.01 -3.06 10.38
N ALA A 80 4.40 -3.96 9.60
CA ALA A 80 5.07 -4.62 8.49
C ALA A 80 5.52 -3.63 7.41
N HIS A 81 4.70 -2.63 7.07
CA HIS A 81 5.04 -1.58 6.12
C HIS A 81 6.19 -0.69 6.65
N ARG A 82 6.16 -0.31 7.93
CA ARG A 82 7.28 0.41 8.56
C ARG A 82 8.58 -0.39 8.49
N ASN A 83 8.55 -1.68 8.84
CA ASN A 83 9.75 -2.53 8.75
C ASN A 83 10.24 -2.66 7.30
N LEU A 84 9.33 -2.79 6.32
CA LEU A 84 9.68 -2.80 4.91
C LEU A 84 10.37 -1.50 4.47
N ILE A 85 9.85 -0.33 4.86
CA ILE A 85 10.46 0.95 4.51
C ILE A 85 11.79 1.14 5.23
N GLY A 86 11.92 0.70 6.48
CA GLY A 86 13.19 0.66 7.20
C GLY A 86 14.25 -0.17 6.48
N ASP A 87 13.91 -1.39 6.09
CA ASP A 87 14.82 -2.27 5.34
C ASP A 87 15.15 -1.70 3.94
N THR A 88 14.19 -1.04 3.30
CA THR A 88 14.39 -0.42 1.99
C THR A 88 15.33 0.78 2.08
N LEU A 89 15.14 1.67 3.07
CA LEU A 89 16.04 2.79 3.33
C LEU A 89 17.43 2.28 3.72
N GLN A 90 17.53 1.24 4.54
CA GLN A 90 18.81 0.62 4.87
C GLN A 90 19.50 0.07 3.62
N HIS A 91 18.76 -0.60 2.74
CA HIS A 91 19.29 -1.12 1.48
C HIS A 91 19.82 0.01 0.57
N LEU A 92 19.11 1.13 0.49
CA LEU A 92 19.55 2.31 -0.26
C LEU A 92 20.82 2.93 0.37
N SER A 93 20.87 3.00 1.71
CA SER A 93 22.03 3.46 2.45
C SER A 93 23.27 2.59 2.17
N ASP A 94 23.11 1.26 2.14
CA ASP A 94 24.18 0.31 1.82
C ASP A 94 24.72 0.48 0.39
N GLN A 95 23.89 0.98 -0.53
CA GLN A 95 24.29 1.34 -1.90
C GLN A 95 24.97 2.72 -2.00
N GLY A 96 25.10 3.43 -0.88
CA GLY A 96 25.69 4.77 -0.82
C GLY A 96 24.70 5.90 -1.12
N ILE A 97 23.39 5.64 -1.06
CA ILE A 97 22.37 6.68 -1.17
C ILE A 97 22.13 7.31 0.19
N ASP A 98 22.13 8.65 0.22
CA ASP A 98 21.84 9.43 1.41
C ASP A 98 20.34 9.42 1.70
N VAL A 99 19.94 8.67 2.73
CA VAL A 99 18.53 8.48 3.10
C VAL A 99 17.90 9.72 3.73
N GLU A 100 18.70 10.58 4.38
CA GLU A 100 18.21 11.86 4.92
C GLU A 100 17.85 12.79 3.75
N SER A 101 18.74 12.90 2.77
CA SER A 101 18.48 13.66 1.54
C SER A 101 17.30 13.09 0.74
N LEU A 102 17.07 11.77 0.80
CA LEU A 102 15.92 11.13 0.16
C LEU A 102 14.62 11.49 0.87
N ALA A 103 14.58 11.41 2.20
CA ALA A 103 13.42 11.78 2.99
C ALA A 103 13.03 13.25 2.77
N GLU A 104 14.02 14.17 2.79
CA GLU A 104 13.79 15.59 2.51
C GLU A 104 13.20 15.81 1.10
N ARG A 105 13.65 15.05 0.11
CA ARG A 105 13.10 15.10 -1.27
C ARG A 105 11.72 14.49 -1.39
N ALA A 106 11.40 13.53 -0.54
CA ALA A 106 10.05 12.99 -0.39
C ALA A 106 9.12 13.94 0.38
N GLY A 107 9.63 15.07 0.89
CA GLY A 107 8.88 16.05 1.67
C GLY A 107 8.76 15.69 3.15
N VAL A 108 9.64 14.82 3.65
CA VAL A 108 9.60 14.31 5.02
C VAL A 108 10.83 14.80 5.79
N ASP A 109 10.61 15.22 7.04
CA ASP A 109 11.64 15.87 7.87
C ASP A 109 12.62 14.88 8.53
N SER A 110 12.35 13.57 8.48
CA SER A 110 13.15 12.52 9.14
C SER A 110 13.25 11.26 8.27
N ALA A 111 14.35 10.53 8.42
CA ALA A 111 14.51 9.18 7.87
C ALA A 111 14.20 8.07 8.91
N ASP A 112 13.89 8.42 10.17
CA ASP A 112 13.53 7.45 11.20
C ASP A 112 12.06 7.03 11.05
N VAL A 113 11.87 5.83 10.50
CA VAL A 113 10.58 5.23 10.18
C VAL A 113 9.63 5.09 11.38
N ASN A 114 10.17 5.06 12.61
CA ASN A 114 9.36 4.99 13.83
C ASN A 114 8.77 6.35 14.24
N GLU A 115 9.42 7.44 13.81
CA GLU A 115 8.98 8.81 14.07
C GLU A 115 8.04 9.33 12.98
N LEU A 116 7.97 8.63 11.84
CA LEU A 116 7.15 9.01 10.69
C LEU A 116 5.65 8.82 10.92
N THR A 117 4.89 9.81 10.46
CA THR A 117 3.44 9.72 10.35
C THR A 117 3.04 8.79 9.20
N HIS A 118 1.77 8.39 9.15
CA HIS A 118 1.28 7.58 8.02
C HIS A 118 1.40 8.29 6.67
N GLY A 119 1.22 9.62 6.66
CA GLY A 119 1.42 10.45 5.47
C GLY A 119 2.88 10.43 5.01
N ASP A 120 3.81 10.63 5.95
CA ASP A 120 5.25 10.59 5.65
C ASP A 120 5.69 9.22 5.11
N LEU A 121 5.19 8.14 5.72
CA LEU A 121 5.44 6.78 5.25
C LEU A 121 4.93 6.59 3.83
N ALA A 122 3.70 7.03 3.52
CA ALA A 122 3.17 6.96 2.18
C ALA A 122 3.99 7.79 1.19
N GLY A 123 4.41 9.00 1.59
CA GLY A 123 5.24 9.90 0.78
C GLY A 123 6.60 9.31 0.45
N ILE A 124 7.32 8.77 1.44
CA ILE A 124 8.60 8.08 1.22
C ILE A 124 8.41 6.84 0.36
N THR A 125 7.41 6.00 0.65
CA THR A 125 7.12 4.82 -0.16
C THR A 125 6.87 5.19 -1.61
N GLN A 126 6.05 6.22 -1.85
CA GLN A 126 5.74 6.71 -3.19
C GLN A 126 6.99 7.26 -3.90
N TYR A 127 7.83 8.01 -3.18
CA TYR A 127 9.09 8.54 -3.72
C TYR A 127 10.05 7.42 -4.12
N ILE A 128 10.25 6.44 -3.23
CA ILE A 128 11.10 5.27 -3.49
C ILE A 128 10.52 4.45 -4.65
N ALA A 129 9.21 4.27 -4.75
CA ALA A 129 8.59 3.54 -5.86
C ALA A 129 8.82 4.21 -7.22
N GLN A 130 8.93 5.54 -7.25
CA GLN A 130 9.18 6.30 -8.48
C GLN A 130 10.66 6.34 -8.87
N HIS A 131 11.56 6.42 -7.89
CA HIS A 131 12.99 6.67 -8.13
C HIS A 131 13.89 5.45 -7.92
N HIS A 132 13.48 4.52 -7.08
CA HIS A 132 14.22 3.32 -6.68
C HIS A 132 13.31 2.07 -6.56
N PRO A 133 12.54 1.72 -7.62
CA PRO A 133 11.64 0.57 -7.58
C PRO A 133 12.38 -0.75 -7.28
N GLU A 134 13.65 -0.86 -7.67
CA GLU A 134 14.52 -2.01 -7.41
C GLU A 134 14.74 -2.27 -5.91
N ALA A 135 14.84 -1.21 -5.09
CA ALA A 135 15.06 -1.34 -3.67
C ALA A 135 13.80 -1.83 -2.95
N LEU A 136 12.63 -1.34 -3.36
CA LEU A 136 11.34 -1.83 -2.86
C LEU A 136 11.14 -3.30 -3.23
N GLN A 137 11.45 -3.70 -4.47
CA GLN A 137 11.31 -5.09 -4.92
C GLN A 137 12.24 -6.05 -4.15
N ALA A 138 13.47 -5.63 -3.84
CA ALA A 138 14.43 -6.46 -3.10
C ALA A 138 13.99 -6.79 -1.66
N VAL A 139 13.05 -6.01 -1.13
CA VAL A 139 12.58 -6.10 0.25
C VAL A 139 11.12 -6.58 0.31
N SER A 140 10.30 -6.28 -0.70
CA SER A 140 8.85 -6.57 -0.70
C SER A 140 8.51 -8.05 -0.54
N ASP A 141 9.36 -8.95 -1.06
CA ASP A 141 9.14 -10.40 -0.95
C ASP A 141 9.18 -10.91 0.50
N ARG A 142 9.83 -10.15 1.40
CA ARG A 142 9.94 -10.48 2.84
C ARG A 142 8.76 -9.99 3.68
N TYR A 143 7.92 -9.11 3.13
CA TYR A 143 6.82 -8.47 3.85
C TYR A 143 5.48 -8.66 3.11
N PRO A 144 4.94 -9.88 3.07
CA PRO A 144 3.66 -10.15 2.43
C PRO A 144 2.51 -9.34 3.05
N ALA A 145 2.56 -9.09 4.36
CA ALA A 145 1.56 -8.30 5.08
C ALA A 145 1.55 -6.80 4.68
N ALA A 146 2.63 -6.28 4.09
CA ALA A 146 2.70 -4.90 3.63
C ALA A 146 2.23 -4.73 2.17
N GLN A 147 2.00 -5.83 1.43
CA GLN A 147 1.67 -5.77 0.00
C GLN A 147 0.33 -5.08 -0.28
N GLY A 148 -0.66 -5.23 0.61
CA GLY A 148 -1.95 -4.54 0.48
C GLY A 148 -1.78 -3.02 0.52
N ILE A 149 -1.01 -2.53 1.50
CA ILE A 149 -0.70 -1.11 1.66
C ILE A 149 0.16 -0.60 0.48
N LEU A 150 1.20 -1.33 0.10
CA LEU A 150 2.04 -0.98 -1.06
C LEU A 150 1.23 -0.85 -2.35
N GLY A 151 0.29 -1.77 -2.57
CA GLY A 151 -0.62 -1.72 -3.71
C GLY A 151 -1.49 -0.47 -3.70
N ALA A 152 -1.98 -0.05 -2.53
CA ALA A 152 -2.76 1.17 -2.37
C ALA A 152 -1.91 2.44 -2.60
N ILE A 153 -0.72 2.55 -2.00
CA ILE A 153 0.16 3.74 -2.12
C ILE A 153 0.70 3.90 -3.55
N THR A 154 1.14 2.81 -4.18
CA THR A 154 1.77 2.88 -5.51
C THR A 154 0.75 2.95 -6.65
N GLY A 155 -0.55 3.03 -6.35
CA GLY A 155 -1.61 3.09 -7.35
C GLY A 155 -1.82 1.76 -8.07
N SER A 156 -1.34 0.65 -7.52
CA SER A 156 -1.62 -0.70 -8.03
C SER A 156 -2.96 -1.27 -7.54
N GLY A 157 -3.88 -0.40 -7.08
CA GLY A 157 -5.31 -0.67 -6.95
C GLY A 157 -6.06 -0.77 -8.28
N GLY A 158 -5.41 -0.52 -9.43
CA GLY A 158 -5.96 -0.83 -10.75
C GLY A 158 -5.18 -0.22 -11.91
N GLY A 159 -4.17 -0.92 -12.44
CA GLY A 159 -3.76 -0.69 -13.84
C GLY A 159 -2.27 -0.65 -14.21
N PHE A 160 -1.30 -0.81 -13.30
CA PHE A 160 0.12 -0.77 -13.71
C PHE A 160 0.74 -2.15 -14.01
N LEU A 161 0.30 -3.22 -13.34
CA LEU A 161 0.75 -4.59 -13.68
C LEU A 161 0.22 -5.08 -15.03
N GLY A 162 -0.82 -4.45 -15.58
CA GLY A 162 -1.33 -4.73 -16.93
C GLY A 162 -0.49 -4.16 -18.08
N ARG A 163 0.51 -3.28 -17.82
CA ARG A 163 1.26 -2.59 -18.89
C ARG A 163 2.75 -2.92 -18.97
N LEU A 164 3.33 -3.58 -17.96
CA LEU A 164 4.74 -3.97 -18.00
C LEU A 164 4.98 -5.42 -18.47
N PHE A 165 3.94 -6.28 -18.43
CA PHE A 165 4.01 -7.67 -18.91
C PHE A 165 3.23 -7.93 -20.22
N GLY A 166 2.72 -6.88 -20.88
CA GLY A 166 2.12 -7.00 -22.21
C GLY A 166 3.18 -6.85 -23.31
N HIS A 167 3.95 -7.91 -23.56
CA HIS A 167 4.71 -8.07 -24.82
C HIS A 167 3.84 -8.77 -25.86
#